data_AF-A0A0C2N045-F1
#
_entry.id   AF-A0A0C2N045-F1
#
_cell.length_a   1.000
_cell.length_b   1.000
_cell.length_c   1.000
_cell.angle_alpha   90.00
_cell.angle_beta   90.00
_cell.angle_gamma   90.00
#
_symmetry.space_group_name_H-M   'P 1'
#
loop_
_entity.id
_entity.type
_entity.pdbx_description
1 polymer ?
#
loop_
_entity_poly.entity_id
_entity_poly.type
_entity_poly.pdbx_seq_one_letter_code
_entity_poly.pdbx_strand_id
1 'polypeptide(L)'
;MKDTTTGEDIFKRMENSLHKMELPWPKMTSIMKDGSLSMAGKKVGLLKIIRNHVAEVDSNKELIFMHCIIHQEILCQEVIGIKHVVDPIVNILNFIRERGLNHITIYQTS
;
A
#
# COMPACT_ATOMS: atom_id res chain seq x y z
N MET A 1 -14.48 -3.75 -18.81
CA MET A 1 -13.60 -4.06 -17.67
C MET A 1 -13.79 -5.55 -17.39
N LYS A 2 -12.75 -6.35 -17.16
CA LYS A 2 -13.00 -7.70 -16.63
C LYS A 2 -13.37 -7.51 -15.17
N ASP A 3 -14.47 -8.11 -14.70
CA ASP A 3 -15.03 -7.90 -13.37
C ASP A 3 -14.22 -8.61 -12.25
N THR A 4 -12.92 -8.83 -12.48
CA THR A 4 -12.04 -9.62 -11.62
C THR A 4 -10.73 -8.89 -11.36
N THR A 5 -10.19 -9.08 -10.16
CA THR A 5 -8.92 -8.51 -9.70
C THR A 5 -7.94 -9.62 -9.32
N THR A 6 -7.82 -10.63 -10.18
CA THR A 6 -6.88 -11.74 -9.96
C THR A 6 -5.43 -11.29 -10.22
N GLY A 7 -4.45 -12.08 -9.76
CA GLY A 7 -3.03 -11.80 -10.04
C GLY A 7 -2.73 -11.71 -11.54
N GLU A 8 -3.42 -12.50 -12.36
CA GLU A 8 -3.30 -12.53 -13.82
C GLU A 8 -3.87 -11.26 -14.49
N ASP A 9 -5.02 -10.78 -14.01
CA ASP A 9 -5.63 -9.55 -14.53
C ASP A 9 -4.74 -8.34 -14.23
N ILE A 10 -4.16 -8.30 -13.02
CA ILE A 10 -3.22 -7.26 -12.61
C ILE A 10 -1.93 -7.36 -13.42
N PHE A 11 -1.38 -8.56 -13.62
CA PHE A 11 -0.18 -8.78 -14.42
C PHE A 11 -0.34 -8.24 -15.84
N LYS A 12 -1.42 -8.62 -16.53
CA LYS A 12 -1.72 -8.14 -17.89
C LYS A 12 -1.81 -6.62 -17.95
N ARG A 13 -2.45 -5.99 -16.96
CA ARG A 13 -2.56 -4.53 -16.94
C ARG A 13 -1.20 -3.86 -16.69
N MET A 14 -0.40 -4.43 -15.80
CA MET A 14 0.95 -3.97 -15.48
C MET A 14 1.87 -4.08 -16.70
N GLU A 15 1.92 -5.24 -17.35
CA GLU A 15 2.73 -5.48 -18.55
C GLU A 15 2.40 -4.51 -19.68
N ASN A 16 1.10 -4.33 -19.96
CA ASN A 16 0.65 -3.33 -20.93
C ASN A 16 1.08 -1.90 -20.57
N SER A 17 1.15 -1.58 -19.28
CA SER A 17 1.59 -0.26 -18.81
C SER A 17 3.10 -0.09 -18.97
N LEU A 18 3.89 -1.11 -18.60
CA LEU A 18 5.34 -1.13 -18.81
C LEU A 18 5.70 -0.98 -20.30
N HIS A 19 4.99 -1.69 -21.18
CA HIS A 19 5.16 -1.56 -22.63
C HIS A 19 4.88 -0.14 -23.12
N LYS A 20 3.78 0.47 -22.69
CA LYS A 20 3.42 1.86 -23.07
C LYS A 20 4.41 2.90 -22.56
N MET A 21 5.07 2.63 -21.45
CA MET A 21 6.09 3.51 -20.86
C MET A 21 7.50 3.19 -21.38
N GLU A 22 7.65 2.24 -22.30
CA GLU A 22 8.93 1.77 -22.82
C GLU A 22 9.90 1.36 -21.69
N LEU A 23 9.35 0.78 -20.61
CA LEU A 23 10.10 0.31 -19.46
C LEU A 23 10.43 -1.17 -19.63
N PRO A 24 11.69 -1.53 -19.94
CA PRO A 24 12.08 -2.91 -20.13
C PRO A 24 12.18 -3.65 -18.79
N TRP A 25 11.80 -4.93 -18.78
CA TRP A 25 11.84 -5.80 -17.60
C TRP A 25 13.18 -5.84 -16.85
N PRO A 26 14.36 -5.85 -17.51
CA PRO A 26 15.65 -5.81 -16.83
C PRO A 26 15.86 -4.58 -15.91
N LYS A 27 15.17 -3.46 -16.16
CA LYS A 27 15.24 -2.27 -15.29
C LYS A 27 14.41 -2.40 -14.02
N MET A 28 13.53 -3.40 -13.93
CA MET A 28 12.74 -3.63 -12.73
C MET A 28 13.59 -4.27 -11.64
N THR A 29 13.70 -3.61 -10.49
CA THR A 29 14.53 -4.05 -9.35
C THR A 29 13.70 -4.48 -8.15
N SER A 30 12.55 -3.85 -7.93
CA SER A 30 11.72 -4.11 -6.76
C SER A 30 10.23 -3.90 -7.02
N ILE A 31 9.41 -4.57 -6.21
CA ILE A 31 7.94 -4.47 -6.23
C ILE A 31 7.44 -4.32 -4.81
N MET A 32 6.53 -3.35 -4.61
CA MET A 32 5.83 -3.12 -3.36
C MET A 32 4.46 -3.81 -3.39
N LYS A 33 4.14 -4.62 -2.37
CA LYS A 33 2.89 -5.39 -2.27
C LYS A 33 2.01 -4.92 -1.12
N ASP A 34 0.70 -4.93 -1.32
CA ASP A 34 -0.31 -4.58 -0.30
C ASP A 34 -0.75 -5.77 0.60
N GLY A 35 -0.25 -6.98 0.30
CA GLY A 35 -0.53 -8.20 1.07
C GLY A 35 -1.82 -8.94 0.67
N SER A 36 -2.61 -8.42 -0.27
CA SER A 36 -3.81 -9.09 -0.78
C SER A 36 -3.50 -10.46 -1.40
N LEU A 37 -4.49 -11.36 -1.41
CA LEU A 37 -4.33 -12.70 -1.98
C LEU A 37 -4.02 -12.68 -3.49
N SER A 38 -4.60 -11.72 -4.23
CA SER A 38 -4.32 -11.53 -5.65
C SER A 38 -2.88 -11.10 -5.91
N MET A 39 -2.23 -10.40 -4.97
CA MET A 39 -0.82 -10.05 -5.08
C MET A 39 0.11 -11.13 -4.51
N ALA A 40 -0.09 -11.51 -3.25
CA ALA A 40 0.82 -12.34 -2.45
C ALA A 40 0.50 -13.84 -2.47
N GLY A 41 -0.53 -14.28 -3.20
CA GLY A 41 -0.91 -15.69 -3.32
C GLY A 41 0.24 -16.56 -3.82
N LYS A 42 0.51 -17.68 -3.12
CA LYS A 42 1.67 -18.55 -3.39
C LYS A 42 1.66 -19.21 -4.78
N LYS A 43 0.48 -19.51 -5.31
CA LYS A 43 0.30 -20.23 -6.58
C LYS A 43 -0.06 -19.30 -7.75
N VAL A 44 -1.03 -18.41 -7.52
CA VAL A 44 -1.65 -17.56 -8.56
C VAL A 44 -1.59 -16.07 -8.23
N GLY A 45 -0.80 -15.68 -7.24
CA GLY A 45 -0.59 -14.27 -6.91
C GLY A 45 0.32 -13.59 -7.93
N LEU A 46 0.12 -12.30 -8.15
CA LEU A 46 0.91 -11.46 -9.04
C LEU A 46 2.43 -11.67 -8.85
N LEU A 47 2.91 -11.72 -7.60
CA LEU A 47 4.34 -11.84 -7.35
C LEU A 47 4.92 -13.18 -7.82
N LYS A 48 4.14 -14.25 -7.77
CA LYS A 48 4.55 -15.54 -8.32
C LYS A 48 4.62 -15.48 -9.84
N ILE A 49 3.63 -14.85 -10.48
CA ILE A 49 3.59 -14.66 -11.93
C ILE A 49 4.80 -13.83 -12.39
N ILE A 50 5.06 -12.70 -11.75
CA ILE A 50 6.20 -11.83 -12.09
C ILE A 50 7.54 -12.55 -11.89
N ARG A 51 7.71 -13.31 -10.79
CA ARG A 51 8.94 -14.09 -10.57
C ARG A 51 9.21 -15.07 -11.71
N ASN A 52 8.18 -15.78 -12.15
CA ASN A 52 8.30 -16.73 -13.26
C ASN A 52 8.65 -15.98 -14.56
N HIS A 53 7.92 -14.92 -14.87
CA HIS A 53 8.14 -14.11 -16.07
C HIS A 53 9.56 -13.52 -16.13
N VAL A 54 10.05 -12.96 -15.03
CA VAL A 54 11.41 -12.40 -14.99
C VAL A 54 12.47 -13.49 -15.12
N ALA A 55 12.27 -14.66 -14.53
CA ALA A 55 13.20 -15.78 -14.71
C ALA A 55 13.25 -16.29 -16.16
N GLU A 56 12.16 -16.16 -16.93
CA GLU A 56 12.13 -16.46 -18.36
C GLU A 56 12.87 -15.40 -19.20
N VAL A 57 12.82 -14.13 -18.79
CA VAL A 57 13.49 -13.01 -19.49
C VAL A 57 14.98 -12.92 -19.14
N ASP A 58 15.33 -13.09 -17.87
CA ASP A 58 16.69 -13.04 -17.34
C ASP A 58 16.79 -13.93 -16.08
N SER A 59 17.37 -15.12 -16.26
CA SER A 59 17.48 -16.13 -15.21
C SER A 59 18.34 -15.70 -14.02
N ASN A 60 19.18 -14.68 -14.18
CA ASN A 60 20.07 -14.17 -13.13
C ASN A 60 19.47 -12.96 -12.40
N LYS A 61 18.28 -12.51 -12.79
CA LYS A 61 17.65 -11.33 -12.21
C LYS A 61 16.97 -11.66 -10.90
N GLU A 62 17.49 -11.06 -9.82
CA GLU A 62 16.78 -11.03 -8.55
C GLU A 62 15.81 -9.83 -8.48
N LEU A 63 14.63 -10.09 -7.90
CA LEU A 63 13.61 -9.10 -7.61
C LEU A 63 13.38 -8.97 -6.11
N ILE A 64 13.41 -7.73 -5.63
CA ILE A 64 13.15 -7.41 -4.23
C ILE A 64 11.65 -7.20 -4.03
N PHE A 65 11.05 -7.94 -3.10
CA PHE A 65 9.64 -7.77 -2.75
C PHE A 65 9.52 -7.08 -1.40
N MET A 66 8.97 -5.87 -1.41
CA MET A 66 8.75 -5.06 -0.21
C MET A 66 7.28 -5.05 0.16
N HIS A 67 6.99 -4.95 1.45
CA HIS A 67 5.64 -4.64 1.91
C HIS A 67 5.39 -3.13 1.79
N CYS A 68 4.13 -2.75 1.56
CA CYS A 68 3.75 -1.35 1.59
C CYS A 68 4.04 -0.72 2.97
N ILE A 69 4.69 0.44 2.98
CA ILE A 69 5.04 1.15 4.22
C ILE A 69 3.80 1.48 5.06
N ILE A 70 2.68 1.82 4.40
CA ILE A 70 1.40 2.12 5.07
C ILE A 70 0.87 0.87 5.78
N HIS A 71 0.97 -0.30 5.15
CA HIS A 71 0.55 -1.55 5.77
C HIS A 71 1.47 -1.92 6.95
N GLN A 72 2.78 -1.71 6.80
CA GLN A 72 3.74 -1.91 7.89
C GLN A 72 3.50 -0.95 9.05
N GLU A 73 3.17 0.31 8.78
CA GLU A 73 2.86 1.32 9.80
C GLU A 73 1.65 0.91 10.65
N ILE A 74 0.56 0.47 10.01
CA ILE A 74 -0.65 -0.01 10.71
C ILE A 74 -0.30 -1.21 11.60
N LEU A 75 0.45 -2.19 11.08
CA LEU A 75 0.89 -3.34 11.88
C LEU A 75 1.81 -2.93 13.04
N CYS A 76 2.72 -1.99 12.78
CA CYS A 76 3.65 -1.49 13.78
C CYS A 76 2.93 -0.70 14.88
N GLN A 77 1.85 0.01 14.59
CA GLN A 77 1.05 0.73 15.59
C GLN A 77 0.57 -0.21 16.70
N GLU A 78 0.14 -1.42 16.34
CA GLU A 78 -0.31 -2.43 17.30
C GLU A 78 0.83 -2.96 18.19
N VAL A 79 2.07 -2.95 17.69
CA VAL A 79 3.24 -3.56 18.33
C VAL A 79 4.08 -2.56 19.13
N ILE A 80 4.27 -1.35 18.62
CA ILE A 80 5.24 -0.37 19.16
C ILE A 80 4.75 0.29 20.47
N GLY A 81 3.49 0.09 20.88
CA GLY A 81 3.03 0.50 22.21
C GLY A 81 3.05 2.02 22.45
N ILE A 82 2.97 2.83 21.39
CA ILE A 82 3.00 4.31 21.44
C ILE A 82 1.70 4.94 21.93
N LYS A 83 0.72 4.14 22.35
CA LYS A 83 -0.60 4.61 22.81
C LYS A 83 -0.49 5.65 23.92
N HIS A 84 0.47 5.48 24.82
CA HIS A 84 0.75 6.44 25.91
C HIS A 84 1.20 7.83 25.43
N VAL A 85 1.71 7.96 24.20
CA VAL A 85 2.06 9.25 23.57
C VAL A 85 0.92 9.78 22.72
N VAL A 86 0.25 8.91 21.97
CA VAL A 86 -0.83 9.29 21.03
C VAL A 86 -2.08 9.74 21.78
N ASP A 87 -2.50 9.01 22.82
CA ASP A 87 -3.76 9.29 23.53
C ASP A 87 -3.78 10.70 24.16
N PRO A 88 -2.72 11.18 24.85
CA PRO A 88 -2.69 12.56 25.35
C PRO A 88 -2.79 13.61 24.23
N ILE A 89 -2.13 13.40 23.10
CA ILE A 89 -2.16 14.33 21.96
C ILE A 89 -3.58 14.40 21.37
N VAL A 90 -4.22 13.25 21.18
CA VAL A 90 -5.61 13.17 20.71
C VAL A 90 -6.56 13.89 21.66
N ASN A 91 -6.39 13.72 22.97
CA ASN A 91 -7.19 14.43 23.98
C ASN A 91 -7.01 15.95 23.90
N ILE A 92 -5.77 16.43 23.75
CA ILE A 92 -5.48 17.87 23.58
C ILE A 92 -6.13 18.42 22.31
N LEU A 93 -6.01 17.71 21.19
CA LEU A 93 -6.61 18.11 19.91
C LEU A 93 -8.14 18.16 20.00
N ASN A 94 -8.76 17.16 20.63
CA ASN A 94 -10.20 17.14 20.86
C ASN A 94 -10.64 18.31 21.75
N PHE A 95 -9.90 18.60 22.82
CA PHE A 95 -10.16 19.74 23.69
C PHE A 95 -10.08 21.10 22.96
N ILE A 96 -9.06 21.29 22.11
CA ILE A 96 -8.93 22.50 21.27
C ILE A 96 -10.10 22.58 20.28
N ARG A 97 -10.44 21.47 19.63
CA ARG A 97 -11.53 21.39 18.65
C ARG A 97 -12.87 21.73 19.27
N GLU A 98 -13.20 21.16 20.43
CA GLU A 98 -14.43 21.46 21.17
C GLU A 98 -14.51 22.94 21.54
N ARG A 99 -13.40 23.55 21.96
CA ARG A 99 -13.36 24.99 22.29
C ARG A 99 -13.43 25.90 21.07
N GLY A 100 -12.79 25.52 19.96
CA GLY A 100 -12.90 26.22 18.69
C GLY A 100 -14.33 26.15 18.13
N LEU A 101 -14.99 25.00 18.26
CA LEU A 101 -16.40 24.83 17.90
C LEU A 101 -17.31 25.67 18.81
N ASN A 102 -17.10 25.62 20.13
CA ASN A 102 -17.87 26.44 21.09
C ASN A 102 -17.70 27.93 20.82
N HIS A 103 -16.51 28.40 20.45
CA HIS A 103 -16.29 29.78 20.06
C HIS A 103 -17.15 30.15 18.84
N ILE A 104 -17.19 29.33 17.78
CA ILE A 104 -18.00 29.59 16.58
C ILE A 104 -19.52 29.56 16.90
N THR A 105 -19.97 28.65 17.77
CA THR A 105 -21.39 28.55 18.15
C THR A 105 -21.88 29.74 18.97
N ILE A 106 -21.03 30.35 19.81
CA ILE A 106 -21.43 31.52 20.64
C ILE A 106 -21.66 32.79 19.79
N TYR A 107 -20.93 32.98 18.68
CA TYR A 107 -21.15 34.14 17.78
C TYR A 107 -22.34 33.98 16.83
N GLN A 108 -23.04 32.85 16.84
CA GLN A 108 -24.25 32.64 16.01
C GLN A 108 -25.55 32.75 16.80
N THR A 109 -25.49 32.92 18.12
CA THR A 109 -26.67 33.08 19.01
C THR A 109 -26.73 34.46 19.70
N SER A 110 -25.96 35.44 19.23
CA SER A 110 -25.98 36.83 19.70
C SER A 110 -26.58 37.76 18.66
#